data_AF-A0A4Q0XR38-F1
#
_entry.id   AF-A0A4Q0XR38-F1
#
_cell.length_a   1.000
_cell.length_b   1.000
_cell.length_c   1.000
_cell.angle_alpha   90.00
_cell.angle_beta   90.00
_cell.angle_gamma   90.00
#
_symmetry.space_group_name_H-M   'P 1'
#
loop_
_entity.id
_entity.type
_entity.pdbx_description
1 polymer ?
#
loop_
_entity_poly.entity_id
_entity_poly.type
_entity_poly.pdbx_seq_one_letter_code
_entity_poly.pdbx_strand_id
1 'polypeptide(L)'
;MSLKAYVKQNAPWIYEYINTEVLKGIGSIHPNYFIKVIEDLFIKQEGAQITQENNTPNLFPYRLFTFLFKQGKMDYTSFRNETISLSPLTLKASVYHNYVHFWIHEDTFYIDLMQTKMGGMPLDEDIVKYSKAIPIQKEGLEEFITAHKHEKLNASLQTIKEKIEEIL
;
A
#
# COMPACT_ATOMS: atom_id res chain seq x y z
N MET A 1 -18.08 -11.96 6.87
CA MET A 1 -17.85 -10.53 7.20
C MET A 1 -17.45 -9.81 5.91
N SER A 2 -17.94 -8.61 5.61
CA SER A 2 -17.51 -7.87 4.41
C SER A 2 -16.11 -7.29 4.60
N LEU A 3 -15.38 -7.06 3.51
CA LEU A 3 -14.05 -6.42 3.58
C LEU A 3 -14.13 -5.03 4.25
N LYS A 4 -15.15 -4.23 3.93
CA LYS A 4 -15.38 -2.93 4.57
C LYS A 4 -15.50 -3.07 6.09
N ALA A 5 -16.30 -4.01 6.58
CA ALA A 5 -16.47 -4.25 8.01
C ALA A 5 -15.17 -4.75 8.65
N TYR A 6 -14.41 -5.60 7.96
CA TYR A 6 -13.12 -6.08 8.43
C TYR A 6 -12.09 -4.94 8.57
N VAL A 7 -11.98 -4.08 7.55
CA VAL A 7 -11.10 -2.90 7.58
C VAL A 7 -11.51 -1.98 8.71
N LYS A 8 -12.81 -1.68 8.87
CA LYS A 8 -13.30 -0.84 9.97
C LYS A 8 -12.87 -1.36 11.34
N GLN A 9 -12.99 -2.67 11.59
CA GLN A 9 -12.65 -3.27 12.88
C GLN A 9 -11.14 -3.31 13.14
N ASN A 10 -10.32 -3.46 12.10
CA ASN A 10 -8.90 -3.80 12.23
C ASN A 10 -7.95 -2.72 11.69
N ALA A 11 -8.44 -1.55 11.31
CA ALA A 11 -7.65 -0.52 10.63
C ALA A 11 -6.32 -0.16 11.30
N PRO A 12 -6.22 -0.01 12.63
CA PRO A 12 -4.95 0.29 13.28
C PRO A 12 -3.89 -0.79 13.03
N TRP A 13 -4.31 -2.06 13.10
CA TRP A 13 -3.42 -3.20 12.90
C TRP A 13 -3.09 -3.44 11.44
N ILE A 14 -4.02 -3.15 10.52
CA ILE A 14 -3.74 -3.16 9.08
C ILE A 14 -2.67 -2.12 8.74
N TYR A 15 -2.82 -0.90 9.28
CA TYR A 15 -1.83 0.17 9.11
C TYR A 15 -0.46 -0.24 9.67
N GLU A 16 -0.43 -0.82 10.87
CA GLU A 16 0.82 -1.27 11.48
C GLU A 16 1.48 -2.37 10.66
N TYR A 17 0.73 -3.39 10.26
CA TYR A 17 1.20 -4.51 9.42
C TYR A 17 1.78 -4.03 8.08
N ILE A 18 1.14 -3.05 7.44
CA ILE A 18 1.67 -2.45 6.20
C ILE A 18 3.07 -1.86 6.45
N ASN A 19 3.27 -1.14 7.55
CA ASN A 19 4.53 -0.46 7.82
C ASN A 19 5.63 -1.38 8.36
N THR A 20 5.28 -2.36 9.19
CA THR A 20 6.25 -3.20 9.89
C THR A 20 6.59 -4.49 9.15
N GLU A 21 5.70 -4.99 8.31
CA GLU A 21 5.87 -6.24 7.57
C GLU A 21 5.89 -6.03 6.06
N VAL A 22 4.87 -5.40 5.46
CA VAL A 22 4.79 -5.24 4.00
C VAL A 22 5.90 -4.30 3.48
N LEU A 23 6.07 -3.14 4.11
CA LEU A 23 7.05 -2.12 3.72
C LEU A 23 8.35 -2.18 4.53
N LYS A 24 8.59 -3.28 5.25
CA LYS A 24 9.76 -3.46 6.13
C LYS A 24 11.08 -3.22 5.39
N GLY A 25 11.80 -2.18 5.78
CA GLY A 25 13.08 -1.80 5.14
C GLY A 25 12.94 -1.30 3.69
N ILE A 26 11.72 -0.98 3.27
CA ILE A 26 11.38 -0.47 1.93
C ILE A 26 10.87 0.97 2.04
N GLY A 27 9.99 1.22 2.99
CA GLY A 27 9.31 2.51 3.14
C GLY A 27 8.28 2.52 4.25
N SER A 28 7.41 3.51 4.22
CA SER A 28 6.30 3.66 5.17
C SER A 28 5.16 4.46 4.55
N ILE A 29 3.93 4.16 4.95
CA ILE A 29 2.74 4.98 4.66
C ILE A 29 2.44 5.87 5.86
N HIS A 30 2.17 7.15 5.60
CA HIS A 30 1.80 8.12 6.62
C HIS A 30 0.36 7.84 7.13
N PRO A 31 0.07 7.96 8.43
CA PRO A 31 -1.24 7.60 9.00
C PRO A 31 -2.40 8.41 8.41
N ASN A 32 -2.22 9.73 8.22
CA ASN A 32 -3.26 10.55 7.59
C ASN A 32 -3.51 10.16 6.12
N TYR A 33 -2.47 9.71 5.41
CA TYR A 33 -2.63 9.28 4.03
C TYR A 33 -3.31 7.91 3.95
N PHE A 34 -2.97 6.99 4.87
CA PHE A 34 -3.70 5.73 5.01
C PHE A 34 -5.21 5.97 5.21
N ILE A 35 -5.60 6.85 6.13
CA ILE A 35 -7.01 7.19 6.36
C ILE A 35 -7.67 7.74 5.09
N LYS A 36 -7.01 8.68 4.40
CA LYS A 36 -7.48 9.23 3.13
C LYS A 36 -7.69 8.14 2.08
N VAL A 37 -6.75 7.20 1.94
CA VAL A 37 -6.87 6.09 1.00
C VAL A 37 -8.07 5.21 1.33
N ILE A 38 -8.32 4.90 2.61
CA ILE A 38 -9.52 4.15 3.00
C ILE A 38 -10.81 4.91 2.66
N GLU A 39 -10.86 6.22 2.90
CA GLU A 39 -11.99 7.08 2.53
C GLU A 39 -12.22 7.06 1.01
N ASP A 40 -11.17 7.30 0.22
CA ASP A 40 -11.22 7.36 -1.23
C ASP A 40 -11.73 6.03 -1.81
N LEU A 41 -11.26 4.90 -1.28
CA LEU A 41 -11.62 3.56 -1.75
C LEU A 41 -13.06 3.14 -1.40
N PHE A 42 -13.49 3.35 -0.16
CA PHE A 42 -14.77 2.79 0.33
C PHE A 42 -15.94 3.77 0.30
N ILE A 43 -15.68 5.08 0.28
CA ILE A 43 -16.70 6.13 0.34
C ILE A 43 -16.81 6.83 -1.00
N LYS A 44 -15.69 7.36 -1.51
CA LYS A 44 -15.68 8.07 -2.81
C LYS A 44 -15.67 7.10 -4.00
N GLN A 45 -15.36 5.82 -3.74
CA GLN A 45 -15.20 4.78 -4.76
C GLN A 45 -14.22 5.19 -5.87
N GLU A 46 -13.20 5.96 -5.49
CA GLU A 46 -12.12 6.40 -6.38
C GLU A 46 -11.12 5.24 -6.52
N GLY A 47 -10.93 4.75 -7.75
CA GLY A 47 -10.08 3.58 -8.05
C GLY A 47 -10.86 2.43 -8.70
N ALA A 48 -10.23 1.27 -8.85
CA ALA A 48 -10.93 0.07 -9.35
C ALA A 48 -11.97 -0.39 -8.31
N GLN A 49 -13.14 -0.86 -8.77
CA GLN A 49 -14.18 -1.35 -7.85
C GLN A 49 -13.62 -2.48 -6.97
N ILE A 50 -13.59 -2.26 -5.66
CA ILE A 50 -13.27 -3.29 -4.67
C ILE A 50 -14.45 -4.28 -4.63
N THR A 51 -14.37 -5.34 -5.43
CA THR A 51 -15.32 -6.45 -5.38
C THR A 51 -14.88 -7.45 -4.32
N GLN A 52 -15.83 -8.05 -3.60
CA GLN A 52 -15.53 -9.10 -2.61
C GLN A 52 -14.87 -10.34 -3.24
N GLU A 53 -15.13 -10.59 -4.52
CA GLU A 53 -14.60 -11.73 -5.27
C GLU A 53 -13.08 -11.64 -5.51
N ASN A 54 -12.52 -10.42 -5.52
CA ASN A 54 -11.11 -10.19 -5.88
C ASN A 54 -10.21 -9.85 -4.68
N ASN A 55 -10.76 -9.79 -3.45
CA ASN A 55 -10.03 -9.21 -2.33
C ASN A 55 -10.38 -9.87 -0.99
N THR A 56 -9.50 -10.76 -0.53
CA THR A 56 -9.54 -11.30 0.83
C THR A 56 -8.91 -10.29 1.81
N PRO A 57 -9.29 -10.31 3.09
CA PRO A 57 -8.68 -9.45 4.10
C PRO A 57 -7.14 -9.48 4.10
N ASN A 58 -6.54 -10.66 3.91
CA ASN A 58 -5.08 -10.83 3.91
C ASN A 58 -4.40 -10.27 2.64
N LEU A 59 -5.12 -10.13 1.52
CA LEU A 59 -4.59 -9.48 0.32
C LEU A 59 -4.70 -7.95 0.38
N PHE A 60 -5.61 -7.42 1.21
CA PHE A 60 -5.89 -6.00 1.27
C PHE A 60 -4.64 -5.11 1.51
N PRO A 61 -3.72 -5.43 2.44
CA PRO A 61 -2.50 -4.64 2.66
C PRO A 61 -1.66 -4.43 1.39
N TYR A 62 -1.61 -5.42 0.51
CA TYR A 62 -0.85 -5.38 -0.74
C TYR A 62 -1.66 -4.71 -1.86
N ARG A 63 -2.94 -5.10 -1.98
CA ARG A 63 -3.86 -4.58 -2.99
C ARG A 63 -4.12 -3.09 -2.85
N LEU A 64 -4.10 -2.55 -1.63
CA LEU A 64 -4.24 -1.12 -1.36
C LEU A 64 -3.35 -0.29 -2.28
N PHE A 65 -2.09 -0.67 -2.45
CA PHE A 65 -1.14 0.03 -3.30
C PHE A 65 -1.49 -0.04 -4.79
N THR A 66 -2.04 -1.17 -5.24
CA THR A 66 -2.46 -1.36 -6.65
C THR A 66 -3.67 -0.49 -7.02
N PHE A 67 -4.42 -0.01 -6.02
CA PHE A 67 -5.56 0.89 -6.24
C PHE A 67 -5.19 2.37 -6.19
N LEU A 68 -3.97 2.71 -5.77
CA LEU A 68 -3.53 4.09 -5.73
C LEU A 68 -3.37 4.64 -7.14
N PHE A 69 -3.84 5.87 -7.38
CA PHE A 69 -3.68 6.60 -8.64
C PHE A 69 -4.17 5.79 -9.87
N LYS A 70 -3.51 5.97 -11.03
CA LYS A 70 -3.84 5.28 -12.29
C LYS A 70 -3.27 3.84 -12.27
N GLN A 71 -3.92 2.94 -11.53
CA GLN A 71 -3.57 1.50 -11.44
C GLN A 71 -2.21 1.23 -10.77
N GLY A 72 -1.99 1.78 -9.57
CA GLY A 72 -0.77 1.57 -8.81
C GLY A 72 0.42 2.37 -9.32
N LYS A 73 0.22 3.34 -10.21
CA LYS A 73 1.27 4.23 -10.74
C LYS A 73 1.34 5.52 -9.96
N MET A 74 2.40 5.72 -9.19
CA MET A 74 2.60 6.89 -8.33
C MET A 74 3.85 7.67 -8.78
N ASP A 75 3.66 8.93 -9.18
CA ASP A 75 4.75 9.79 -9.64
C ASP A 75 5.79 10.04 -8.54
N TYR A 76 7.05 10.22 -8.93
CA TYR A 76 8.14 10.46 -8.00
C TYR A 76 7.86 11.64 -7.04
N THR A 77 7.24 12.69 -7.56
CA THR A 77 6.89 13.91 -6.81
C THR A 77 5.81 13.67 -5.75
N SER A 78 5.12 12.53 -5.81
CA SER A 78 4.11 12.12 -4.85
C SER A 78 4.69 11.34 -3.68
N PHE A 79 5.93 10.81 -3.76
CA PHE A 79 6.59 10.15 -2.62
C PHE A 79 7.09 11.18 -1.62
N ARG A 80 6.36 11.32 -0.53
CA ARG A 80 6.69 12.29 0.51
C ARG A 80 6.38 11.70 1.87
N ASN A 81 6.93 12.30 2.91
CA ASN A 81 6.72 11.83 4.28
C ASN A 81 5.25 11.94 4.71
N GLU A 82 4.48 12.83 4.09
CA GLU A 82 3.04 13.00 4.31
C GLU A 82 2.16 12.01 3.52
N THR A 83 2.73 11.21 2.60
CA THR A 83 2.01 10.22 1.76
C THR A 83 2.58 8.81 1.97
N ILE A 84 3.35 8.30 1.01
CA ILE A 84 4.14 7.08 1.08
C ILE A 84 5.59 7.50 0.87
N SER A 85 6.45 7.16 1.82
CA SER A 85 7.90 7.38 1.71
C SER A 85 8.56 6.06 1.32
N LEU A 86 9.26 6.03 0.20
CA LEU A 86 10.06 4.89 -0.27
C LEU A 86 11.57 5.16 -0.16
N SER A 87 11.95 6.12 0.69
CA SER A 87 13.36 6.54 0.85
C SER A 87 14.35 5.37 1.07
N PRO A 88 14.04 4.35 1.90
CA PRO A 88 14.92 3.19 2.03
C PRO A 88 15.12 2.42 0.71
N LEU A 89 14.05 2.20 -0.05
CA LEU A 89 14.10 1.53 -1.34
C LEU A 89 14.89 2.34 -2.37
N THR A 90 14.64 3.64 -2.49
CA THR A 90 15.30 4.51 -3.48
C THR A 90 16.78 4.66 -3.18
N LEU A 91 17.15 4.79 -1.91
CA LEU A 91 18.55 4.81 -1.46
C LEU A 91 19.26 3.49 -1.80
N LYS A 92 18.61 2.36 -1.54
CA LYS A 92 19.15 1.03 -1.83
C LYS A 92 19.31 0.78 -3.33
N ALA A 93 18.33 1.19 -4.13
CA ALA A 93 18.35 0.97 -5.57
C ALA A 93 19.40 1.85 -6.26
N SER A 94 19.66 3.06 -5.76
CA SER A 94 20.62 4.01 -6.34
C SER A 94 20.38 4.29 -7.83
N VAL A 95 19.11 4.35 -8.24
CA VAL A 95 18.69 4.60 -9.62
C VAL A 95 17.76 5.80 -9.72
N TYR A 96 17.94 6.58 -10.80
CA TYR A 96 16.94 7.56 -11.22
C TYR A 96 15.70 6.86 -11.77
N HIS A 97 14.53 7.34 -11.35
CA HIS A 97 13.21 6.87 -11.79
C HIS A 97 12.21 8.03 -11.78
N ASN A 98 11.15 7.93 -12.58
CA ASN A 98 10.11 8.95 -12.73
C ASN A 98 8.85 8.64 -11.92
N TYR A 99 8.55 7.37 -11.72
CA TYR A 99 7.39 6.91 -10.96
C TYR A 99 7.65 5.52 -10.37
N VAL A 100 6.77 5.07 -9.49
CA VAL A 100 6.74 3.68 -9.01
C VAL A 100 5.47 3.02 -9.49
N HIS A 101 5.59 1.75 -9.85
CA HIS A 101 4.47 0.90 -10.21
C HIS A 101 4.30 -0.21 -9.18
N PHE A 102 3.14 -0.23 -8.53
CA PHE A 102 2.72 -1.26 -7.60
C PHE A 102 1.80 -2.24 -8.31
N TRP A 103 2.16 -3.51 -8.31
CA TRP A 103 1.34 -4.54 -8.94
C TRP A 103 1.48 -5.89 -8.23
N ILE A 104 0.52 -6.79 -8.50
CA ILE A 104 0.50 -8.14 -7.95
C ILE A 104 0.44 -9.12 -9.09
N HIS A 105 1.27 -10.16 -9.01
CA HIS A 105 1.20 -11.31 -9.90
C HIS A 105 1.40 -12.57 -9.08
N GLU A 106 0.48 -13.52 -9.26
CA GLU A 106 0.37 -14.71 -8.42
C GLU A 106 0.36 -14.32 -6.93
N ASP A 107 1.25 -14.91 -6.13
CA ASP A 107 1.40 -14.65 -4.70
C ASP A 107 2.54 -13.66 -4.40
N THR A 108 2.85 -12.74 -5.32
CA THR A 108 3.93 -11.76 -5.14
C THR A 108 3.45 -10.33 -5.39
N PHE A 109 3.77 -9.45 -4.45
CA PHE A 109 3.62 -8.00 -4.58
C PHE A 109 4.93 -7.39 -5.08
N TYR A 110 4.83 -6.59 -6.14
CA TYR A 110 5.95 -5.95 -6.80
C TYR A 110 5.92 -4.43 -6.63
N ILE A 111 7.10 -3.86 -6.40
CA ILE A 111 7.35 -2.43 -6.39
C ILE A 111 8.45 -2.15 -7.41
N ASP A 112 8.07 -1.58 -8.54
CA ASP A 112 9.01 -1.26 -9.63
C ASP A 112 9.31 0.22 -9.65
N LEU A 113 10.61 0.57 -9.62
CA LEU A 113 11.06 1.92 -9.89
C LEU A 113 11.15 2.09 -11.41
N MET A 114 10.26 2.89 -11.97
CA MET A 114 10.04 3.02 -13.41
C MET A 114 10.62 4.33 -13.94
N GLN A 115 11.26 4.29 -15.10
CA GLN A 115 11.67 5.48 -15.84
C GLN A 115 10.81 5.61 -17.10
N THR A 116 10.20 6.78 -17.29
CA THR A 116 9.48 7.07 -18.51
C THR A 116 10.44 7.12 -19.68
N LYS A 117 10.00 6.59 -20.82
CA LYS A 117 10.72 6.75 -22.07
C LYS A 117 10.88 8.24 -22.40
N MET A 118 12.10 8.65 -22.77
CA MET A 118 12.35 9.97 -23.36
C MET A 118 12.44 9.86 -24.88
N GLY A 119 12.00 10.90 -25.60
CA GLY A 119 11.96 10.92 -27.06
C GLY A 119 13.31 10.56 -27.70
N GLY A 120 13.28 9.67 -28.70
CA GLY A 120 14.47 9.17 -29.41
C GLY A 120 14.89 7.74 -29.04
N MET A 121 14.32 7.12 -28.00
CA MET A 121 14.57 5.70 -27.69
C MET A 121 13.69 4.76 -28.54
N PRO A 122 14.22 3.64 -29.06
CA PRO A 122 13.47 2.66 -29.85
C PRO A 122 12.66 1.65 -29.00
N LEU A 123 12.41 1.95 -27.72
CA LEU A 123 11.67 1.05 -26.83
C LEU A 123 10.16 1.28 -26.92
N ASP A 124 9.37 0.22 -26.95
CA ASP A 124 7.91 0.31 -27.01
C ASP A 124 7.27 0.55 -25.63
N GLU A 125 8.01 0.29 -24.54
CA GLU A 125 7.53 0.34 -23.16
C GLU A 125 8.45 1.16 -22.24
N ASP A 126 7.92 1.56 -21.08
CA ASP A 126 8.70 2.20 -20.00
C ASP A 126 9.73 1.23 -19.39
N ILE A 127 10.78 1.78 -18.79
CA ILE A 127 11.93 1.00 -18.33
C ILE A 127 11.81 0.70 -16.84
N VAL A 128 11.83 -0.58 -16.48
CA VAL A 128 12.03 -1.01 -15.08
C VAL A 128 13.50 -0.80 -14.71
N LYS A 129 13.78 0.11 -13.78
CA LYS A 129 15.14 0.43 -13.32
C LYS A 129 15.57 -0.44 -12.15
N TYR A 130 14.61 -0.83 -11.33
CA TYR A 130 14.79 -1.67 -10.17
C TYR A 130 13.43 -2.29 -9.82
N SER A 131 13.44 -3.56 -9.40
CA SER A 131 12.23 -4.24 -8.95
C SER A 131 12.44 -4.81 -7.55
N LYS A 132 11.43 -4.66 -6.70
CA LYS A 132 11.35 -5.31 -5.40
C LYS A 132 10.17 -6.26 -5.38
N ALA A 133 10.46 -7.55 -5.34
CA ALA A 133 9.48 -8.61 -5.08
C ALA A 133 9.31 -8.83 -3.57
N ILE A 134 8.06 -8.95 -3.14
CA ILE A 134 7.64 -9.20 -1.77
C ILE A 134 6.62 -10.35 -1.80
N PRO A 135 6.95 -11.54 -1.27
CA PRO A 135 6.00 -12.65 -1.19
C PRO A 135 4.81 -12.28 -0.32
N ILE A 136 3.60 -12.55 -0.81
CA ILE A 136 2.37 -12.33 -0.07
C ILE A 136 2.24 -13.40 1.00
N GLN A 137 2.16 -12.96 2.25
CA GLN A 137 1.90 -13.85 3.38
C GLN A 137 0.39 -14.09 3.49
N LYS A 138 -0.07 -15.26 3.02
CA LYS A 138 -1.50 -15.60 2.90
C LYS A 138 -2.28 -15.51 4.22
N GLU A 139 -1.61 -15.76 5.35
CA GLU A 139 -2.19 -15.70 6.70
C GLU A 139 -1.57 -14.57 7.54
N GLY A 140 -0.58 -13.85 7.00
CA GLY A 140 0.28 -12.98 7.79
C GLY A 140 -0.44 -11.83 8.48
N LEU A 141 -1.47 -11.24 7.85
CA LEU A 141 -2.25 -10.17 8.50
C LEU A 141 -3.10 -10.72 9.66
N GLU A 142 -3.71 -11.89 9.48
CA GLU A 142 -4.54 -12.51 10.52
C GLU A 142 -3.71 -12.95 11.72
N GLU A 143 -2.55 -13.57 11.47
CA GLU A 143 -1.58 -13.92 12.50
C GLU A 143 -1.09 -12.66 13.24
N PHE A 144 -0.75 -11.60 12.49
CA PHE A 144 -0.30 -10.33 13.06
C PHE A 144 -1.37 -9.72 13.97
N ILE A 145 -2.62 -9.61 13.52
CA ILE A 145 -3.71 -9.09 14.33
C ILE A 145 -3.93 -9.97 15.56
N THR A 146 -3.91 -11.29 15.42
CA THR A 146 -4.12 -12.21 16.54
C THR A 146 -3.07 -12.04 17.63
N ALA A 147 -1.81 -11.84 17.23
CA ALA A 147 -0.70 -11.60 18.16
C ALA A 147 -0.81 -10.25 18.89
N HIS A 148 -1.30 -9.20 18.23
CA HIS A 148 -1.22 -7.83 18.75
C HIS A 148 -2.57 -7.26 19.24
N LYS A 149 -3.72 -7.89 18.95
CA LYS A 149 -5.06 -7.34 19.28
C LYS A 149 -5.31 -7.05 20.76
N HIS A 150 -4.52 -7.64 21.66
CA HIS A 150 -4.60 -7.43 23.11
C HIS A 150 -3.75 -6.27 23.60
N GLU A 151 -2.86 -5.74 22.75
CA GLU A 151 -1.98 -4.64 23.08
C GLU A 151 -2.75 -3.32 23.13
N LYS A 152 -2.29 -2.40 23.97
CA LYS A 152 -2.86 -1.06 24.04
C LYS A 152 -2.42 -0.28 22.81
N LEU A 153 -3.40 0.29 22.10
CA LEU A 153 -3.12 1.20 21.00
C LEU A 153 -2.38 2.43 21.53
N ASN A 154 -1.30 2.80 20.85
CA ASN A 154 -0.67 4.10 21.06
C ASN A 154 -1.57 5.23 20.50
N ALA A 155 -1.21 6.48 20.76
CA ALA A 155 -2.01 7.63 20.36
C ALA A 155 -2.28 7.69 18.83
N SER A 156 -1.28 7.38 18.00
CA SER A 156 -1.44 7.39 16.53
C SER A 156 -2.41 6.30 16.06
N LEU A 157 -2.27 5.08 16.59
CA LEU A 157 -3.14 3.96 16.26
C LEU A 157 -4.58 4.18 16.76
N GLN A 158 -4.73 4.81 17.92
CA GLN A 158 -6.02 5.21 18.47
C GLN A 158 -6.71 6.24 17.55
N THR A 159 -5.98 7.25 17.07
CA THR A 159 -6.51 8.23 16.10
C THR A 159 -6.93 7.58 14.78
N ILE A 160 -6.16 6.60 14.27
CA ILE A 160 -6.56 5.84 13.08
C ILE A 160 -7.87 5.11 13.34
N LYS A 161 -8.00 4.43 14.48
CA LYS A 161 -9.22 3.70 14.83
C LYS A 161 -10.44 4.61 14.79
N GLU A 162 -10.39 5.72 15.53
CA GLU A 162 -11.51 6.67 15.66
C GLU A 162 -11.92 7.24 14.31
N LYS A 163 -10.95 7.74 13.53
CA LYS A 163 -11.25 8.33 12.21
C LYS A 163 -11.81 7.33 11.21
N ILE A 164 -11.32 6.08 11.23
CA ILE A 164 -11.84 5.05 10.34
C ILE A 164 -13.25 4.61 10.79
N GLU A 165 -13.51 4.58 12.10
CA GLU A 165 -14.83 4.27 12.64
C GLU A 165 -15.89 5.31 12.26
N GLU A 166 -15.50 6.57 12.15
CA GLU A 166 -16.33 7.70 11.71
C GLU A 166 -16.68 7.65 10.21
N ILE A 167 -15.73 7.26 9.35
CA ILE A 167 -15.93 7.31 7.89
C ILE A 167 -16.54 6.03 7.29
N LEU A 168 -16.30 4.85 7.84
CA LEU A 168 -16.79 3.56 7.30
C LEU A 168 -18.10 3.11 7.94
#